data_AF-A0A133XE99-F1
#
_entry.id   AF-A0A133XE99-F1
#
_cell.length_a   1.000
_cell.length_b   1.000
_cell.length_c   1.000
_cell.angle_alpha   90.00
_cell.angle_beta   90.00
_cell.angle_gamma   90.00
#
_symmetry.space_group_name_H-M   'P 1'
#
loop_
_entity.id
_entity.type
_entity.pdbx_description
1 polymer ?
#
loop_
_entity_poly.entity_id
_entity_poly.type
_entity_poly.pdbx_seq_one_letter_code
_entity_poly.pdbx_strand_id
1 'polypeptide(L)'
;MKPAPEQGFTVLLEPDLEAPGAEWQAHRQAIKAAWLRGDRVGVVRSPDCVDQDQPEAGVEYFETEFHAWLAVLAGQRSKHGKANRLADVLASLRGNVLGVVAVPFDSEDAP
;
A
#
# COMPACT_ATOMS: atom_id res chain seq x y z
N MET A 1 -0.88 -12.31 25.06
CA MET A 1 -0.35 -12.33 23.68
C MET A 1 0.40 -11.03 23.44
N LYS A 2 1.68 -11.07 23.04
CA LYS A 2 2.36 -9.87 22.52
C LYS A 2 1.79 -9.59 21.13
N PRO A 3 1.48 -8.33 20.76
CA PRO A 3 1.05 -8.03 19.41
C PRO A 3 2.15 -8.47 18.45
N ALA A 4 1.79 -9.18 17.38
CA ALA A 4 2.72 -9.48 16.30
C ALA A 4 3.33 -8.15 15.81
N PRO A 5 4.67 -8.11 15.60
CA PRO A 5 5.31 -6.92 15.09
C PRO A 5 4.61 -6.48 13.82
N GLU A 6 4.30 -5.19 13.73
CA GLU A 6 3.65 -4.65 12.54
C GLU A 6 4.62 -4.82 11.37
N GLN A 7 4.17 -5.49 10.32
CA GLN A 7 4.91 -5.60 9.09
C GLN A 7 5.05 -4.18 8.51
N GLY A 8 6.29 -3.77 8.22
CA GLY A 8 6.54 -2.45 7.63
C GLY A 8 5.97 -2.35 6.22
N PHE A 9 5.78 -1.12 5.75
CA PHE A 9 5.41 -0.83 4.37
C PHE A 9 6.35 0.24 3.84
N THR A 10 7.02 -0.04 2.73
CA THR A 10 7.91 0.90 2.04
C THR A 10 7.26 1.33 0.73
N VAL A 11 7.11 2.64 0.54
CA VAL A 11 6.69 3.23 -0.74
C VAL A 11 7.93 3.72 -1.48
N LEU A 12 8.06 3.35 -2.74
CA LEU A 12 9.12 3.79 -3.65
C LEU A 12 8.50 4.45 -4.87
N LEU A 13 9.19 5.44 -5.43
CA LEU A 13 8.84 6.02 -6.71
C LEU A 13 9.64 5.32 -7.80
N GLU A 14 8.96 4.90 -8.84
CA GLU A 14 9.59 4.41 -10.05
C GLU A 14 10.34 5.56 -10.73
N PRO A 15 11.60 5.36 -11.17
CA PRO A 15 12.30 6.35 -11.96
C PRO A 15 11.58 6.60 -13.29
N ASP A 16 11.81 7.77 -13.87
CA ASP A 16 11.32 8.07 -15.21
C ASP A 16 11.93 7.14 -16.26
N LEU A 17 11.23 6.96 -17.38
CA LEU A 17 11.67 6.06 -18.46
C LEU A 17 13.08 6.43 -18.97
N GLU A 18 13.38 7.72 -19.05
CA GLU A 18 14.67 8.25 -19.51
C GLU A 18 15.74 8.32 -18.40
N ALA A 19 15.41 7.89 -17.17
CA ALA A 19 16.34 7.95 -16.06
C ALA A 19 17.60 7.12 -16.33
N PRO A 20 18.78 7.60 -15.91
CA PRO A 20 20.02 6.85 -16.05
C PRO A 20 19.92 5.44 -15.43
N GLY A 21 20.59 4.46 -16.03
CA GLY A 21 20.57 3.07 -15.54
C GLY A 21 21.03 2.92 -14.08
N ALA A 22 21.82 3.86 -13.55
CA ALA A 22 22.19 3.91 -12.14
C ALA A 22 20.99 4.18 -11.21
N GLU A 23 20.03 5.00 -11.63
CA GLU A 23 18.81 5.27 -10.87
C GLU A 23 17.87 4.06 -10.86
N TRP A 24 17.71 3.41 -12.02
CA TRP A 24 17.01 2.13 -12.11
C TRP A 24 17.66 1.04 -11.24
N GLN A 25 18.98 0.99 -11.20
CA GLN A 25 19.72 0.06 -10.34
C GLN A 25 19.50 0.37 -8.85
N ALA A 26 19.51 1.65 -8.46
CA ALA A 26 19.24 2.08 -7.10
C ALA A 26 17.80 1.75 -6.67
N HIS A 27 16.82 1.95 -7.56
CA HIS A 27 15.42 1.60 -7.33
C HIS A 27 15.26 0.10 -7.05
N ARG A 28 15.84 -0.77 -7.90
CA ARG A 28 15.83 -2.23 -7.68
C ARG A 28 16.52 -2.64 -6.38
N GLN A 29 17.60 -1.95 -6.00
CA GLN A 29 18.27 -2.19 -4.72
C GLN A 29 17.39 -1.78 -3.53
N ALA A 30 16.64 -0.68 -3.65
CA ALA A 30 15.69 -0.24 -2.63
C ALA A 30 14.54 -1.25 -2.43
N ILE A 31 13.99 -1.80 -3.51
CA ILE A 31 12.97 -2.88 -3.45
C ILE A 31 13.54 -4.08 -2.67
N LYS A 32 14.73 -4.57 -3.07
CA LYS A 32 15.40 -5.69 -2.39
C LYS A 32 15.67 -5.40 -0.92
N ALA A 33 16.12 -4.20 -0.59
CA ALA A 33 16.38 -3.80 0.78
C ALA A 33 15.10 -3.79 1.63
N ALA A 34 13.97 -3.34 1.07
CA ALA A 34 12.68 -3.38 1.75
C ALA A 34 12.20 -4.81 2.00
N TRP A 35 12.31 -5.70 1.01
CA TRP A 35 12.02 -7.13 1.20
C TRP A 35 12.91 -7.79 2.25
N LEU A 36 14.20 -7.47 2.29
CA LEU A 36 15.12 -8.00 3.31
C LEU A 36 14.76 -7.56 4.72
N ARG A 37 14.12 -6.38 4.88
CA ARG A 37 13.54 -5.95 6.16
C ARG A 37 12.23 -6.66 6.51
N GLY A 38 11.62 -7.35 5.54
CA GLY A 38 10.29 -7.95 5.66
C GLY A 38 9.15 -6.98 5.37
N ASP A 39 9.45 -5.81 4.80
CA ASP A 39 8.45 -4.81 4.46
C ASP A 39 7.62 -5.25 3.25
N ARG A 40 6.33 -4.90 3.24
CA ARG A 40 5.55 -4.83 2.00
C ARG A 40 6.06 -3.66 1.17
N VAL A 41 6.08 -3.83 -0.16
CA VAL A 41 6.63 -2.82 -1.07
C VAL A 41 5.53 -2.32 -1.98
N GLY A 42 5.33 -1.00 -1.96
CA GLY A 42 4.51 -0.28 -2.93
C GLY A 42 5.40 0.53 -3.87
N VAL A 43 5.18 0.43 -5.17
CA VAL A 43 5.86 1.26 -6.18
C VAL A 43 4.84 2.17 -6.86
N VAL A 44 5.10 3.47 -6.84
CA VAL A 44 4.33 4.44 -7.61
C VAL A 44 4.93 4.48 -9.00
N ARG A 45 4.14 4.11 -10.02
CA ARG A 45 4.58 4.07 -11.41
C ARG A 45 4.88 5.48 -11.91
N SER A 46 5.93 5.60 -12.72
CA SER A 46 6.13 6.81 -13.50
C SER A 46 5.05 6.85 -14.58
N PRO A 47 4.34 7.99 -14.78
CA PRO A 47 3.29 8.11 -15.79
C PRO A 47 3.82 7.85 -17.20
N ASP A 48 5.12 8.00 -17.43
CA ASP A 48 5.78 7.76 -18.71
C ASP A 48 6.23 6.30 -18.89
N CYS A 49 6.13 5.47 -17.85
CA CYS A 49 6.45 4.03 -17.85
C CYS A 49 5.22 3.15 -18.12
N VAL A 50 4.35 3.57 -19.05
CA VAL A 50 3.05 2.91 -19.33
C VAL A 50 3.19 1.45 -19.82
N ASP A 51 4.34 1.09 -20.39
CA ASP A 51 4.57 -0.19 -21.07
C ASP A 51 5.48 -1.19 -20.32
N GLN A 52 5.84 -0.96 -19.05
CA GLN A 52 6.66 -1.96 -18.35
C GLN A 52 5.87 -3.24 -18.02
N ASP A 53 6.25 -4.29 -18.76
CA ASP A 53 5.86 -5.69 -18.65
C ASP A 53 5.93 -6.20 -17.20
N GLN A 54 4.84 -6.86 -16.81
CA GLN A 54 4.60 -7.66 -15.61
C GLN A 54 4.99 -7.04 -14.24
N PRO A 55 4.01 -6.87 -13.32
CA PRO A 55 4.33 -6.46 -11.96
C PRO A 55 5.30 -7.45 -11.29
N GLU A 56 6.37 -6.95 -10.66
CA GLU A 56 7.24 -7.78 -9.84
C GLU A 56 6.41 -8.50 -8.75
N ALA A 57 6.59 -9.81 -8.63
CA ALA A 57 5.85 -10.61 -7.67
C ALA A 57 6.13 -10.15 -6.24
N GLY A 58 5.08 -9.76 -5.50
CA GLY A 58 5.20 -9.23 -4.14
C GLY A 58 5.43 -7.71 -4.07
N VAL A 59 5.39 -7.01 -5.20
CA VAL A 59 5.31 -5.54 -5.28
C VAL A 59 3.90 -5.12 -5.67
N GLU A 60 3.35 -4.16 -4.93
CA GLU A 60 2.08 -3.51 -5.27
C GLU A 60 2.36 -2.24 -6.08
N TYR A 61 1.80 -2.13 -7.28
CA TYR A 61 1.98 -0.94 -8.12
C TYR A 61 0.80 0.02 -7.99
N PHE A 62 1.11 1.30 -7.87
CA PHE A 62 0.14 2.39 -7.70
C PHE A 62 0.34 3.44 -8.79
N GLU A 63 -0.75 4.01 -9.30
CA GLU A 63 -0.69 5.10 -10.28
C GLU A 63 -0.26 6.43 -9.65
N THR A 64 -0.49 6.61 -8.34
CA THR A 64 -0.20 7.85 -7.62
C THR A 64 0.33 7.57 -6.23
N GLU A 65 1.12 8.51 -5.70
CA GLU A 65 1.54 8.49 -4.29
C GLU A 65 0.36 8.46 -3.33
N PHE A 66 -0.73 9.17 -3.68
CA PHE A 66 -1.93 9.19 -2.86
C PHE A 66 -2.52 7.78 -2.67
N HIS A 67 -2.65 7.00 -3.75
CA HIS A 67 -3.12 5.62 -3.67
C HIS A 67 -2.18 4.74 -2.84
N ALA A 68 -0.86 4.91 -2.98
CA ALA A 68 0.12 4.17 -2.17
C ALA A 68 -0.03 4.48 -0.66
N TRP A 69 -0.21 5.76 -0.30
CA TRP A 69 -0.40 6.15 1.10
C TRP A 69 -1.72 5.64 1.69
N LEU A 70 -2.79 5.58 0.90
CA LEU A 70 -4.04 4.95 1.35
C LEU A 70 -3.85 3.47 1.65
N ALA A 71 -3.09 2.74 0.81
CA ALA A 71 -2.77 1.33 1.05
C ALA A 71 -1.94 1.13 2.32
N VAL A 72 -0.94 2.00 2.57
CA VAL A 72 -0.16 2.03 3.82
C VAL A 72 -1.09 2.17 5.03
N LEU A 73 -1.98 3.17 5.01
CA LEU A 73 -2.91 3.41 6.12
C LEU A 73 -3.92 2.27 6.29
N ALA A 74 -4.34 1.63 5.20
CA ALA A 74 -5.25 0.50 5.25
C ALA A 74 -4.60 -0.75 5.88
N GLY A 75 -3.28 -0.93 5.69
CA GLY A 75 -2.50 -2.03 6.28
C GLY A 75 -2.08 -1.82 7.74
N GLN A 76 -2.13 -0.59 8.24
CA GLN A 76 -1.75 -0.26 9.61
C GLN A 76 -2.90 -0.48 10.60
N ARG A 77 -2.55 -0.88 11.83
CA ARG A 77 -3.55 -0.99 12.91
C ARG A 77 -4.14 0.37 13.26
N SER A 78 -5.41 0.36 13.60
CA SER A 78 -6.07 1.53 14.17
C SER A 78 -5.51 1.85 15.56
N LYS A 79 -5.38 3.14 15.86
CA LYS A 79 -5.12 3.66 17.21
C LYS A 79 -6.40 3.90 18.02
N HIS A 80 -7.56 3.94 17.38
CA HIS A 80 -8.87 4.19 18.00
C HIS A 80 -9.80 2.97 17.99
N GLY A 81 -9.27 1.77 17.75
CA GLY A 81 -10.03 0.51 17.74
C GLY A 81 -10.95 0.32 16.53
N LYS A 82 -10.73 1.06 15.44
CA LYS A 82 -11.38 0.85 14.13
C LYS A 82 -10.70 -0.31 13.37
N ALA A 83 -11.24 -0.62 12.19
CA ALA A 83 -10.73 -1.70 11.33
C ALA A 83 -9.23 -1.52 10.97
N ASN A 84 -8.81 -0.29 10.66
CA ASN A 84 -7.42 0.05 10.33
C ASN A 84 -7.15 1.55 10.53
N ARG A 85 -5.91 1.98 10.30
CA ARG A 85 -5.50 3.37 10.44
C ARG A 85 -6.20 4.29 9.42
N LEU A 86 -6.50 3.82 8.22
CA LEU A 86 -7.28 4.57 7.24
C LEU A 86 -8.67 4.91 7.78
N ALA A 87 -9.36 3.95 8.40
CA ALA A 87 -10.66 4.18 9.03
C ALA A 87 -10.59 5.20 10.17
N ASP A 88 -9.49 5.27 10.92
CA ASP A 88 -9.28 6.35 11.90
C ASP A 88 -9.21 7.72 11.21
N VAL A 89 -8.43 7.82 10.13
CA VAL A 89 -8.24 9.08 9.39
C VAL A 89 -9.57 9.53 8.80
N LEU A 90 -10.28 8.65 8.12
CA LEU A 90 -11.59 8.96 7.53
C LEU A 90 -12.61 9.38 8.59
N ALA A 91 -12.63 8.72 9.75
CA ALA A 91 -13.49 9.13 10.87
C ALA A 91 -13.10 10.48 11.49
N SER A 92 -11.84 10.90 11.35
CA SER A 92 -11.36 12.20 11.84
C SER A 92 -11.70 13.36 10.90
N LEU A 93 -11.92 13.08 9.61
CA LEU A 93 -12.38 14.07 8.65
C LEU A 93 -13.80 14.48 9.02
N ARG A 94 -13.98 15.73 9.47
CA ARG A 94 -15.30 16.28 9.81
C ARG A 94 -16.08 16.57 8.53
N GLY A 95 -16.65 15.53 7.94
CA GLY A 95 -17.56 15.58 6.81
C GLY A 95 -18.46 14.35 6.83
N ASN A 96 -19.72 14.49 6.43
CA ASN A 96 -20.64 13.37 6.37
C ASN A 96 -20.16 12.35 5.31
N VAL A 97 -19.58 11.26 5.81
CA VAL A 97 -19.38 9.95 5.16
C VAL A 97 -18.19 9.82 4.19
N LEU A 98 -17.14 9.16 4.68
CA LEU A 98 -16.38 8.13 3.95
C LEU A 98 -16.15 6.96 4.92
N GLY A 99 -17.18 6.14 5.12
CA GLY A 99 -17.09 4.93 5.95
C GLY A 99 -16.85 3.70 5.09
N VAL A 100 -15.94 2.81 5.49
CA VAL A 100 -15.88 1.44 4.96
C VAL A 100 -17.17 0.73 5.38
N VAL A 101 -18.03 0.42 4.43
CA VAL A 101 -19.24 -0.39 4.67
C VAL A 101 -18.78 -1.83 4.87
N ALA A 102 -18.83 -2.31 6.12
CA ALA A 102 -18.79 -3.74 6.35
C ALA A 102 -20.10 -4.32 5.80
N VAL A 103 -20.02 -5.08 4.71
CA VAL A 103 -21.16 -5.88 4.26
C VAL A 103 -21.37 -6.96 5.34
N PRO A 104 -22.51 -6.98 6.04
CA PRO A 104 -22.81 -8.11 6.92
C PRO A 104 -22.92 -9.36 6.03
N PHE A 105 -22.17 -10.40 6.37
CA PHE A 105 -22.42 -11.73 5.81
C PHE A 105 -23.75 -12.21 6.39
N ASP A 106 -24.82 -12.07 5.62
CA ASP A 106 -26.07 -12.78 5.93
C ASP A 106 -25.78 -14.28 5.80
N SER A 107 -25.75 -14.93 6.95
CA SER A 107 -25.65 -16.38 7.06
C SER A 107 -27.06 -16.95 6.86
N GLU A 108 -27.63 -16.77 5.68
CA GLU A 108 -28.91 -17.39 5.33
C GLU A 108 -28.87 -17.86 3.88
N ASP A 109 -28.12 -18.94 3.67
CA ASP A 109 -28.47 -19.97 2.69
C ASP A 109 -27.67 -21.23 3.05
N ALA A 110 -28.22 -21.97 4.02
CA ALA A 110 -27.95 -23.38 4.18
C ALA A 110 -28.88 -24.16 3.24
N PRO A 111 -28.35 -25.08 2.42
CA PRO A 111 -29.02 -26.34 2.15
C PRO A 111 -28.69 -27.39 3.21
#